data_AF-A0A8B3BUW1-F1
#
_entry.id   AF-A0A8B3BUW1-F1
#
_cell.length_a   1.000
_cell.length_b   1.000
_cell.length_c   1.000
_cell.angle_alpha   90.00
_cell.angle_beta   90.00
_cell.angle_gamma   90.00
#
_symmetry.space_group_name_H-M   'P 1'
#
loop_
_entity.id
_entity.type
_entity.pdbx_description
1 polymer ?
#
loop_
_entity_poly.entity_id
_entity_poly.type
_entity_poly.pdbx_seq_one_letter_code
_entity_poly.pdbx_strand_id
1 'polypeptide(L)'
;MQPEQKNLIVVFTHANIKNIQNELLKEHGKIPDATRIMTFDAFVYHMIIRPYEKTIYNFFGQNYKFEKTSITLKKPPQQRIKINGRYVPNKSYKKKDCFQHYMDERGQYYCETLSELAMYVKQGRESIVLTAAERLNLFFDNILIDEL
;
A
#
# COMPACT_ATOMS: atom_id res chain seq x y z
N MET A 1 -9.48 -21.72 -9.13
CA MET A 1 -10.17 -20.77 -8.21
C MET A 1 -11.66 -20.83 -8.51
N GLN A 2 -12.58 -20.67 -7.54
CA GLN A 2 -14.02 -20.66 -7.86
C GLN A 2 -14.44 -19.26 -8.33
N PRO A 3 -14.99 -19.09 -9.55
CA PRO A 3 -15.34 -17.77 -10.12
C PRO A 3 -16.38 -16.98 -9.32
N GLU A 4 -17.21 -17.67 -8.54
CA GLU A 4 -18.31 -17.08 -7.76
C GLU A 4 -17.87 -16.57 -6.38
N GLN A 5 -16.71 -17.02 -5.90
CA GLN A 5 -16.12 -16.57 -4.65
C GLN A 5 -15.51 -15.17 -4.82
N LYS A 6 -15.54 -14.37 -3.75
CA LYS A 6 -14.86 -13.07 -3.71
C LYS A 6 -13.38 -13.29 -3.52
N ASN A 7 -12.63 -13.22 -4.62
CA ASN A 7 -11.21 -13.50 -4.64
C ASN A 7 -10.40 -12.21 -4.72
N LEU A 8 -9.31 -12.13 -3.97
CA LEU A 8 -8.29 -11.10 -4.11
C LEU A 8 -6.97 -11.74 -4.51
N ILE A 9 -6.41 -11.33 -5.65
CA ILE A 9 -5.08 -11.73 -6.10
C ILE A 9 -4.14 -10.54 -5.96
N VAL A 10 -3.08 -10.72 -5.19
CA VAL A 10 -2.02 -9.74 -4.97
C VAL A 10 -0.77 -10.18 -5.71
N VAL A 11 -0.24 -9.30 -6.56
CA VAL A 11 0.95 -9.58 -7.37
C VAL A 11 2.03 -8.52 -7.14
N PHE A 12 3.31 -8.89 -7.20
CA PHE A 12 4.40 -7.95 -6.93
C PHE A 12 4.76 -7.05 -8.11
N THR A 13 4.52 -7.49 -9.35
CA THR A 13 4.91 -6.73 -10.54
C THR A 13 3.73 -6.50 -11.48
N HIS A 14 3.78 -5.40 -12.23
CA HIS A 14 2.81 -5.13 -13.29
C HIS A 14 2.89 -6.17 -14.44
N ALA A 15 4.06 -6.80 -14.64
CA ALA A 15 4.21 -7.87 -15.61
C ALA A 15 3.39 -9.11 -15.18
N ASN A 16 3.41 -9.45 -13.89
CA ASN A 16 2.64 -10.56 -13.33
C ASN A 16 1.14 -10.34 -13.48
N ILE A 17 0.63 -9.10 -13.37
CA ILE A 17 -0.80 -8.80 -13.61
C ILE A 17 -1.26 -9.36 -14.95
N LYS A 18 -0.52 -9.08 -16.04
CA LYS A 18 -0.91 -9.53 -17.38
C LYS A 18 -0.90 -11.04 -17.49
N ASN A 19 0.07 -11.70 -16.86
CA ASN A 19 0.16 -13.16 -16.86
C ASN A 19 -1.03 -13.78 -16.14
N ILE A 20 -1.34 -13.32 -14.92
CA ILE A 20 -2.51 -13.78 -14.16
C ILE A 20 -3.81 -13.51 -14.92
N GLN A 21 -3.97 -12.33 -15.52
CA GLN A 21 -5.15 -12.03 -16.34
C GLN A 21 -5.28 -13.00 -17.51
N ASN A 22 -4.19 -13.31 -18.21
CA ASN A 22 -4.20 -14.26 -19.31
C ASN A 22 -4.52 -15.69 -18.85
N GLU A 23 -4.02 -16.10 -17.69
CA GLU A 23 -4.33 -17.41 -17.10
C GLU A 23 -5.82 -17.51 -16.74
N LEU A 24 -6.38 -16.50 -16.08
CA LEU A 24 -7.81 -16.44 -15.77
C LEU A 24 -8.68 -16.44 -17.03
N LEU A 25 -8.26 -15.71 -18.08
CA LEU A 25 -8.95 -15.70 -19.37
C LEU A 25 -8.90 -17.07 -20.05
N LYS A 26 -7.78 -17.78 -19.99
CA LYS A 26 -7.64 -19.13 -20.56
C LYS A 26 -8.51 -20.15 -19.82
N GLU A 27 -8.57 -20.07 -18.49
CA GLU A 27 -9.30 -21.02 -17.65
C GLU A 27 -10.82 -20.78 -17.67
N HIS A 28 -11.25 -19.51 -17.64
CA HIS A 28 -12.65 -19.14 -17.43
C HIS A 28 -13.31 -18.41 -18.61
N GLY A 29 -12.56 -18.10 -19.68
CA GLY A 29 -13.04 -17.33 -20.84
C GLY A 29 -13.26 -15.83 -20.59
N LYS A 30 -13.25 -15.42 -19.31
CA LYS A 30 -13.29 -14.04 -18.83
C LYS A 30 -12.55 -13.94 -17.50
N ILE A 31 -12.19 -12.73 -17.07
CA ILE A 31 -11.81 -12.51 -15.68
C ILE A 31 -13.10 -12.60 -14.85
N PRO A 32 -13.18 -13.46 -13.81
CA PRO A 32 -14.39 -13.55 -12.98
C PRO A 32 -14.73 -12.21 -12.33
N ASP A 33 -16.02 -11.83 -12.35
CA ASP A 33 -16.48 -10.53 -11.87
C ASP A 33 -16.26 -10.33 -10.35
N ALA A 34 -16.23 -11.43 -9.60
CA ALA A 34 -15.95 -11.44 -8.16
C ALA A 34 -14.45 -11.49 -7.82
N THR A 35 -13.55 -11.44 -8.83
CA THR A 35 -12.10 -11.49 -8.63
C THR A 35 -11.48 -10.10 -8.81
N ARG A 36 -10.74 -9.65 -7.80
CA ARG A 36 -9.95 -8.41 -7.85
C ARG A 36 -8.46 -8.74 -7.92
N ILE A 37 -7.75 -8.11 -8.85
CA ILE A 37 -6.30 -8.25 -9.03
C ILE A 37 -5.65 -6.91 -8.74
N MET A 38 -4.61 -6.89 -7.89
CA MET A 38 -3.93 -5.66 -7.49
C MET A 38 -2.42 -5.87 -7.41
N THR A 39 -1.63 -4.84 -7.73
CA THR A 39 -0.23 -4.84 -7.29
C THR A 39 -0.15 -4.80 -5.78
N PHE A 40 0.97 -5.26 -5.22
CA PHE A 40 1.22 -5.22 -3.78
C PHE A 40 1.08 -3.79 -3.20
N ASP A 41 1.67 -2.79 -3.83
CA ASP A 41 1.54 -1.39 -3.39
C ASP A 41 0.09 -0.91 -3.40
N ALA A 42 -0.67 -1.24 -4.46
CA ALA A 42 -2.08 -0.88 -4.55
C ALA A 42 -2.92 -1.62 -3.50
N PHE A 43 -2.59 -2.87 -3.21
CA PHE A 43 -3.21 -3.64 -2.13
C PHE A 43 -2.99 -2.98 -0.78
N VAL A 44 -1.73 -2.69 -0.41
CA VAL A 44 -1.41 -2.02 0.87
C VAL A 44 -2.12 -0.67 0.95
N TYR A 45 -2.07 0.12 -0.12
CA TYR A 45 -2.72 1.43 -0.15
C TYR A 45 -4.24 1.34 0.01
N HIS A 46 -4.94 0.57 -0.83
CA HIS A 46 -6.40 0.56 -0.86
C HIS A 46 -7.04 -0.29 0.24
N MET A 47 -6.36 -1.36 0.70
CA MET A 47 -6.91 -2.26 1.71
C MET A 47 -6.47 -1.92 3.13
N ILE A 48 -5.31 -1.26 3.30
CA ILE A 48 -4.72 -0.99 4.62
C ILE A 48 -4.56 0.50 4.89
N ILE A 49 -3.99 1.30 3.99
CA ILE A 49 -3.78 2.73 4.29
C ILE A 49 -5.09 3.51 4.21
N ARG A 50 -5.80 3.41 3.08
CA ARG A 50 -7.00 4.21 2.78
C ARG A 50 -8.14 4.08 3.80
N PRO A 51 -8.52 2.86 4.22
CA PRO A 51 -9.60 2.69 5.19
C PRO A 51 -9.27 3.27 6.57
N TYR A 52 -7.98 3.42 6.89
CA TYR A 52 -7.49 3.83 8.20
C TYR A 52 -6.75 5.19 8.15
N GLU A 53 -6.93 5.99 7.09
CA GLU A 53 -6.23 7.29 6.96
C GLU A 53 -6.49 8.20 8.14
N LYS A 54 -7.73 8.28 8.64
CA LYS A 54 -8.03 9.09 9.81
C LYS A 54 -7.20 8.66 11.03
N THR A 55 -7.06 7.36 11.25
CA THR A 55 -6.21 6.80 12.33
C THR A 55 -4.74 7.13 12.11
N ILE A 56 -4.26 7.03 10.87
CA ILE A 56 -2.88 7.40 10.49
C ILE A 56 -2.63 8.88 10.76
N TYR A 57 -3.49 9.78 10.30
CA TYR A 57 -3.35 11.22 10.54
C TYR A 57 -3.34 11.54 12.04
N ASN A 58 -4.27 10.97 12.80
CA ASN A 58 -4.33 11.13 14.25
C ASN A 58 -3.06 10.64 14.95
N PHE A 59 -2.48 9.51 14.50
CA PHE A 59 -1.23 8.96 15.04
C PHE A 59 -0.06 9.94 14.93
N PHE A 60 0.01 10.72 13.84
CA PHE A 60 1.02 11.77 13.66
C PHE A 60 0.59 13.15 14.18
N GLY A 61 -0.52 13.23 14.92
CA GLY A 61 -1.07 14.50 15.41
C GLY A 61 -1.47 15.46 14.29
N GLN A 62 -1.80 14.94 13.11
CA GLN A 62 -2.25 15.71 11.95
C GLN A 62 -3.78 15.75 11.89
N ASN A 63 -4.33 16.87 11.43
CA ASN A 63 -5.76 16.97 11.18
C ASN A 63 -6.10 16.23 9.89
N TYR A 64 -6.89 15.16 9.99
CA TYR A 64 -7.40 14.48 8.82
C TYR A 64 -8.32 15.41 8.03
N LYS A 65 -7.97 15.64 6.77
CA LYS A 65 -8.84 16.27 5.80
C LYS A 65 -9.24 15.20 4.81
N PHE A 66 -10.53 15.13 4.47
CA PHE A 66 -11.02 14.20 3.45
C PHE A 66 -10.56 14.69 2.07
N GLU A 67 -9.27 14.52 1.80
CA GLU A 67 -8.59 14.90 0.58
C GLU A 67 -8.45 13.69 -0.33
N LYS A 68 -8.36 13.93 -1.63
CA LYS A 68 -8.02 12.89 -2.61
C LYS A 68 -6.53 12.57 -2.51
N THR A 69 -6.14 11.79 -1.50
CA THR A 69 -4.78 11.23 -1.45
C THR A 69 -4.57 10.20 -2.56
N SER A 70 -3.31 9.99 -2.93
CA SER A 70 -2.91 8.98 -3.92
C SER A 70 -1.57 8.37 -3.51
N ILE A 71 -1.00 7.51 -4.37
CA ILE A 71 0.36 7.00 -4.21
C ILE A 71 1.28 7.58 -5.29
N THR A 72 2.58 7.55 -5.06
CA THR A 72 3.62 7.99 -6.00
C THR A 72 4.82 7.06 -5.99
N LEU A 73 5.41 6.84 -7.18
CA LEU A 73 6.68 6.12 -7.36
C LEU A 73 7.90 7.00 -7.09
N LYS A 74 7.70 8.29 -6.82
CA LYS A 74 8.78 9.17 -6.37
C LYS A 74 9.37 8.59 -5.09
N LYS A 75 10.69 8.50 -5.00
CA LYS A 75 11.37 8.05 -3.78
C LYS A 75 11.27 9.11 -2.69
N PRO A 76 11.07 8.74 -1.42
CA PRO A 76 11.21 9.67 -0.31
C PRO A 76 12.64 10.24 -0.28
N PRO A 77 12.86 11.44 0.26
CA PRO A 77 14.21 11.98 0.42
C PRO A 77 15.06 11.01 1.23
N GLN A 78 16.24 10.63 0.72
CA GLN A 78 17.16 9.77 1.46
C GLN A 78 17.87 10.54 2.58
N GLN A 79 18.26 9.87 3.67
CA GLN A 79 18.95 10.50 4.81
C GLN A 79 20.28 11.17 4.41
N ARG A 80 20.95 10.63 3.40
CA ARG A 80 22.21 11.18 2.86
C ARG A 80 22.09 11.33 1.35
N ILE A 81 22.73 12.37 0.84
CA ILE A 81 22.82 12.66 -0.61
C ILE A 81 24.27 12.88 -0.99
N LYS A 82 24.61 12.57 -2.24
CA LYS A 82 25.96 12.73 -2.77
C LYS A 82 26.10 14.13 -3.37
N ILE A 83 26.97 14.96 -2.81
CA ILE A 83 27.33 16.29 -3.31
C ILE A 83 28.85 16.33 -3.50
N ASN A 84 29.32 16.70 -4.70
CA ASN A 84 30.74 16.77 -5.05
C ASN A 84 31.53 15.50 -4.65
N GLY A 85 30.94 14.32 -4.91
CA GLY A 85 31.55 13.04 -4.59
C GLY A 85 31.44 12.58 -3.14
N ARG A 86 31.03 13.45 -2.21
CA ARG A 86 30.91 13.14 -0.77
C ARG A 86 29.45 12.96 -0.35
N TYR A 87 29.20 12.01 0.55
CA TYR A 87 27.87 11.85 1.14
C TYR A 87 27.68 12.81 2.32
N VAL A 88 26.71 13.71 2.20
CA VAL A 88 26.34 14.68 3.25
C VAL A 88 24.90 14.43 3.73
N PRO A 89 24.55 14.85 4.96
CA PRO A 89 23.16 14.78 5.43
C PRO A 89 22.21 15.55 4.52
N ASN A 90 21.07 14.94 4.20
CA ASN A 90 20.04 15.57 3.39
C ASN A 90 19.07 16.38 4.27
N LYS A 91 19.01 17.70 4.06
CA LYS A 91 18.11 18.58 4.83
C LYS A 91 16.63 18.31 4.57
N SER A 92 16.30 17.73 3.43
CA SER A 92 14.92 17.38 3.07
C SER A 92 14.47 16.05 3.69
N TYR A 93 15.39 15.27 4.28
CA TYR A 93 15.04 14.03 4.97
C TYR A 93 14.14 14.30 6.18
N LYS A 94 13.08 13.51 6.28
CA LYS A 94 12.18 13.46 7.44
C LYS A 94 12.34 12.09 8.08
N LYS A 95 12.44 12.06 9.41
CA LYS A 95 12.52 10.83 10.19
C LYS A 95 11.17 10.11 10.16
N LYS A 96 11.17 8.79 10.39
CA LYS A 96 9.97 7.95 10.37
C LYS A 96 8.86 8.36 11.36
N ASP A 97 9.20 9.10 12.41
CA ASP A 97 8.23 9.65 13.36
C ASP A 97 7.49 10.89 12.81
N CYS A 98 7.86 11.38 11.63
CA CYS A 98 7.23 12.49 10.95
C CYS A 98 6.30 11.99 9.83
N PHE A 99 5.08 12.53 9.73
CA PHE A 99 4.13 12.16 8.67
C PHE A 99 4.70 12.35 7.25
N GLN A 100 5.51 13.40 7.06
CA GLN A 100 6.16 13.74 5.80
C GLN A 100 7.27 12.75 5.39
N HIS A 101 7.61 11.77 6.24
CA HIS A 101 8.43 10.63 5.83
C HIS A 101 7.69 9.75 4.82
N TYR A 102 6.37 9.65 4.96
CA TYR A 102 5.53 8.72 4.21
C TYR A 102 4.76 9.38 3.06
N MET A 103 4.66 10.70 3.05
CA MET A 103 3.83 11.47 2.12
C MET A 103 4.56 12.70 1.60
N ASP A 104 4.37 13.00 0.31
CA ASP A 104 4.88 14.23 -0.28
C ASP A 104 3.97 15.45 -0.04
N GLU A 105 4.44 16.63 -0.43
CA GLU A 105 3.72 17.89 -0.27
C GLU A 105 2.39 17.97 -1.05
N ARG A 106 2.14 17.04 -1.98
CA ARG A 106 0.90 16.96 -2.77
C ARG A 106 -0.13 15.99 -2.19
N GLY A 107 0.14 15.42 -1.02
CA GLY A 107 -0.76 14.43 -0.40
C GLY A 107 -0.60 13.02 -0.99
N GLN A 108 0.52 12.72 -1.64
CA GLN A 108 0.78 11.41 -2.24
C GLN A 108 1.69 10.56 -1.35
N TYR A 109 1.26 9.35 -0.99
CA TYR A 109 2.10 8.41 -0.24
C TYR A 109 3.20 7.82 -1.12
N TYR A 110 4.41 7.70 -0.58
CA TYR A 110 5.50 7.03 -1.27
C TYR A 110 5.32 5.52 -1.24
N CYS A 111 5.26 4.87 -2.41
CA CYS A 111 5.14 3.40 -2.49
C CYS A 111 6.22 2.68 -1.66
N GLU A 112 7.47 3.17 -1.72
CA GLU A 112 8.62 2.60 -0.99
C GLU A 112 8.42 2.53 0.54
N THR A 113 7.50 3.31 1.10
CA THR A 113 7.28 3.38 2.56
C THR A 113 5.88 2.95 2.99
N LEU A 114 5.02 2.48 2.07
CA LEU A 114 3.64 2.09 2.39
C LEU A 114 3.57 0.97 3.43
N SER A 115 4.35 -0.09 3.24
CA SER A 115 4.40 -1.21 4.19
C SER A 115 5.00 -0.79 5.53
N GLU A 116 6.01 0.07 5.51
CA GLU A 116 6.59 0.61 6.75
C GLU A 116 5.53 1.41 7.52
N LEU A 117 4.81 2.30 6.84
CA LEU A 117 3.72 3.08 7.43
C LEU A 117 2.66 2.16 8.06
N ALA A 118 2.22 1.16 7.31
CA ALA A 118 1.21 0.20 7.76
C ALA A 118 1.65 -0.52 9.05
N MET A 119 2.91 -0.93 9.12
CA MET A 119 3.48 -1.62 10.29
C MET A 119 3.76 -0.68 11.46
N TYR A 120 4.06 0.59 11.18
CA TYR A 120 4.44 1.58 12.18
C TYR A 120 3.24 2.14 12.95
N VAL A 121 2.12 2.39 12.26
CA VAL A 121 0.93 3.00 12.84
C VAL A 121 0.17 2.00 13.72
N LYS A 122 -0.24 2.49 14.90
CA LYS A 122 -1.01 1.72 15.89
C LYS A 122 -2.14 2.56 16.47
N GLN A 123 -3.23 1.91 16.83
CA GLN A 123 -4.32 2.50 17.61
C GLN A 123 -4.31 1.88 19.01
N GLY A 124 -3.78 2.62 19.99
CA GLY A 124 -3.51 2.05 21.31
C GLY A 124 -2.43 0.97 21.22
N ARG A 125 -2.78 -0.28 21.53
CA ARG A 125 -1.87 -1.43 21.47
C ARG A 125 -1.93 -2.20 20.15
N GLU A 126 -2.96 -1.97 19.33
CA GLU A 126 -3.21 -2.74 18.11
C GLU A 126 -2.59 -2.07 16.89
N SER A 127 -1.99 -2.88 16.01
CA SER A 127 -1.51 -2.44 14.70
C SER A 127 -2.68 -2.35 13.72
N ILE A 128 -2.70 -1.33 12.87
CA ILE A 128 -3.72 -1.20 11.82
C ILE A 128 -3.70 -2.37 10.82
N VAL A 129 -2.58 -3.08 10.71
CA VAL A 129 -2.47 -4.29 9.87
C VAL A 129 -3.35 -5.42 10.41
N LEU A 130 -3.41 -5.61 11.72
CA LEU A 130 -4.27 -6.64 12.31
C LEU A 130 -5.75 -6.32 12.08
N THR A 131 -6.15 -5.08 12.34
CA THR A 131 -7.52 -4.62 12.07
C THR A 131 -7.85 -4.71 10.57
N ALA A 132 -6.90 -4.41 9.68
CA ALA A 132 -7.09 -4.58 8.24
C ALA A 132 -7.24 -6.05 7.83
N ALA A 133 -6.48 -6.97 8.43
CA ALA A 133 -6.58 -8.40 8.16
C ALA A 133 -7.95 -8.97 8.57
N GLU A 134 -8.43 -8.61 9.77
CA GLU A 134 -9.79 -8.99 10.21
C GLU A 134 -10.87 -8.47 9.26
N ARG A 135 -10.73 -7.20 8.83
CA ARG A 135 -11.64 -6.59 7.86
C ARG A 135 -11.60 -7.32 6.52
N LEU A 136 -10.43 -7.72 6.03
CA LEU A 136 -10.27 -8.42 4.76
C LEU A 136 -11.03 -9.75 4.74
N ASN A 137 -11.02 -10.49 5.85
CA ASN A 137 -11.76 -11.76 6.00
C ASN A 137 -13.29 -11.58 5.91
N LEU A 138 -13.82 -10.36 6.05
CA LEU A 138 -15.24 -10.08 5.85
C LEU A 138 -15.60 -9.84 4.37
N PHE A 139 -14.62 -9.46 3.55
CA PHE A 139 -14.84 -9.06 2.15
C PHE A 139 -14.43 -10.12 1.14
N PHE A 140 -13.48 -10.98 1.48
CA PHE A 140 -12.89 -11.95 0.57
C PHE A 140 -12.97 -13.34 1.14
N ASP A 141 -13.38 -14.29 0.31
CA ASP A 141 -13.35 -15.71 0.63
C ASP A 141 -11.92 -16.25 0.48
N ASN A 142 -11.16 -15.73 -0.49
CA ASN A 142 -9.78 -16.11 -0.73
C ASN A 142 -8.89 -14.88 -0.99
N ILE A 143 -7.69 -14.92 -0.41
CA ILE A 143 -6.61 -13.97 -0.71
C ILE A 143 -5.41 -14.78 -1.18
N LEU A 144 -5.01 -14.55 -2.42
CA LEU A 144 -3.94 -15.26 -3.11
C LEU A 144 -2.79 -14.28 -3.31
N ILE A 145 -1.59 -14.69 -2.93
CA ILE A 145 -0.38 -13.90 -3.09
C ILE A 145 0.52 -14.65 -4.07
N ASP A 146 0.84 -13.99 -5.17
CA ASP A 146 1.78 -14.51 -6.18
C ASP A 146 3.19 -14.13 -5.74
N GLU A 147 3.90 -15.06 -5.10
CA GLU A 147 5.31 -14.92 -4.72
C GLU A 147 6.16 -15.44 -5.89
N LEU A 148 7.00 -14.55 -6.45
CA LEU A 148 7.86 -14.78 -7.62
C LEU A 148 8.66 -16.09 -7.56
#